data_AF-A0A6G0Y091-F1
#
_entry.id   AF-A0A6G0Y091-F1
#
_cell.length_a   1.000
_cell.length_b   1.000
_cell.length_c   1.000
_cell.angle_alpha   90.00
_cell.angle_beta   90.00
_cell.angle_gamma   90.00
#
_symmetry.space_group_name_H-M   'P 1'
#
loop_
_entity.id
_entity.type
_entity.pdbx_description
1 polymer ?
#
loop_
_entity_poly.entity_id
_entity_poly.type
_entity_poly.pdbx_seq_one_letter_code
_entity_poly.pdbx_strand_id
1 'polypeptide(L)'
;MNIFRFFKMWIVVSFIKTNNIADCYVLYKSNNIYQVKNIVKINDMDKIIILCNIFLSKKPFYETPINSNIFNIYEVNNLSDELTLINLDEIKRKNMIIKLNDGQKIYVPILHSYSYLFLKTWIVLSFDDDNTVECVPNFWYKNNVCAWPNKTVINHTKMIERRFNPNNLEFDFIKARKLSKNIDTLSEARRKTKRAEETSELSSANDDKESKKIRHKNFNSRNVV
;
A
#
# COMPACT_ATOMS: atom_id res chain seq x y z
N MET A 1 8.33 -17.87 5.52
CA MET A 1 7.18 -18.58 6.10
C MET A 1 5.91 -18.07 5.40
N ASN A 2 5.47 -18.78 4.36
CA ASN A 2 4.40 -18.36 3.44
C ASN A 2 3.05 -18.90 3.94
N ILE A 3 2.13 -18.02 4.35
CA ILE A 3 0.80 -18.41 4.87
C ILE A 3 -0.38 -17.89 4.02
N PHE A 4 -0.14 -17.41 2.80
CA PHE A 4 -1.23 -17.06 1.89
C PHE A 4 -1.31 -18.03 0.72
N ARG A 5 -1.97 -19.16 0.95
CA ARG A 5 -2.40 -20.08 -0.10
C ARG A 5 -3.82 -19.71 -0.51
N PHE A 6 -3.96 -18.68 -1.36
CA PHE A 6 -5.26 -18.33 -1.95
C PHE A 6 -5.57 -19.26 -3.12
N PHE A 7 -6.73 -19.91 -3.06
CA PHE A 7 -7.25 -20.77 -4.13
C PHE A 7 -7.55 -19.92 -5.38
N LYS A 8 -6.98 -20.35 -6.50
CA LYS A 8 -7.25 -19.82 -7.85
C LYS A 8 -8.49 -20.55 -8.38
N MET A 9 -9.58 -19.84 -8.68
CA MET A 9 -10.81 -20.47 -9.17
C MET A 9 -11.26 -19.83 -10.49
N TRP A 10 -11.53 -20.69 -11.47
CA TRP A 10 -12.01 -20.34 -12.80
C TRP A 10 -13.54 -20.29 -12.80
N ILE A 11 -14.13 -19.27 -13.42
CA ILE A 11 -15.59 -19.14 -13.54
C ILE A 11 -16.03 -19.71 -14.88
N VAL A 12 -16.58 -20.93 -14.84
CA VAL A 12 -17.68 -21.37 -15.72
C VAL A 12 -18.52 -22.31 -14.86
N VAL A 13 -19.64 -21.80 -14.32
CA VAL A 13 -20.62 -22.48 -13.45
C VAL A 13 -20.00 -23.23 -12.26
N SER A 14 -19.97 -22.61 -11.08
CA SER A 14 -19.55 -23.29 -9.85
C SER A 14 -20.35 -22.83 -8.64
N PHE A 15 -20.69 -23.80 -7.80
CA PHE A 15 -21.27 -23.58 -6.47
C PHE A 15 -20.24 -22.85 -5.60
N ILE A 16 -20.57 -21.62 -5.18
CA ILE A 16 -19.73 -20.87 -4.23
C ILE A 16 -19.75 -21.64 -2.92
N LYS A 17 -18.58 -22.10 -2.44
CA LYS A 17 -18.45 -22.64 -1.08
C LYS A 17 -18.62 -21.51 -0.07
N THR A 18 -19.85 -21.22 0.31
CA THR A 18 -20.20 -20.28 1.40
C THR A 18 -20.01 -20.90 2.79
N ASN A 19 -19.82 -22.23 2.86
CA ASN A 19 -19.75 -22.98 4.11
C ASN A 19 -18.37 -22.93 4.79
N ASN A 20 -17.33 -22.38 4.13
CA ASN A 20 -16.04 -22.19 4.78
C ASN A 20 -16.02 -20.81 5.46
N ILE A 21 -16.18 -20.82 6.79
CA ILE A 21 -16.21 -19.60 7.59
C ILE A 21 -14.77 -19.12 7.77
N ALA A 22 -14.32 -18.21 6.90
CA ALA A 22 -13.13 -17.44 7.20
C ALA A 22 -13.45 -16.47 8.35
N ASP A 23 -12.66 -16.47 9.42
CA ASP A 23 -12.71 -15.47 10.50
C ASP A 23 -12.09 -14.14 10.00
N CYS A 24 -12.66 -13.58 8.94
CA CYS A 24 -12.19 -12.36 8.31
C CYS A 24 -13.30 -11.32 8.32
N TYR A 25 -13.01 -10.21 9.00
CA TYR A 25 -13.94 -9.09 9.13
C TYR A 25 -13.26 -7.81 8.65
N VAL A 26 -14.04 -6.93 8.01
CA VAL A 26 -13.50 -5.71 7.39
C VAL A 26 -14.37 -4.50 7.71
N LEU A 27 -13.73 -3.34 7.84
CA LEU A 27 -14.40 -2.05 8.03
C LEU A 27 -14.44 -1.36 6.67
N TYR A 28 -15.62 -0.97 6.22
CA TYR A 28 -15.79 -0.24 4.97
C TYR A 28 -15.65 1.28 5.19
N LYS A 29 -15.40 2.05 4.12
CA LYS A 29 -15.32 3.53 4.21
C LYS A 29 -16.62 4.16 4.74
N SER A 30 -17.78 3.54 4.51
CA SER A 30 -19.07 3.94 5.11
C SER A 30 -19.19 3.65 6.62
N ASN A 31 -18.14 3.12 7.25
CA ASN A 31 -18.13 2.57 8.61
C ASN A 31 -19.06 1.37 8.83
N ASN A 32 -19.54 0.71 7.76
CA ASN A 32 -20.21 -0.58 7.86
C ASN A 32 -19.19 -1.70 8.09
N ILE A 33 -19.61 -2.73 8.82
CA ILE A 33 -18.76 -3.87 9.18
C ILE A 33 -19.26 -5.11 8.45
N TYR A 34 -18.35 -5.80 7.78
CA TYR A 34 -18.67 -6.95 6.95
C TYR A 34 -17.89 -8.19 7.40
N GLN A 35 -18.56 -9.34 7.38
CA GLN A 35 -17.92 -10.66 7.41
C GLN A 35 -17.64 -11.09 5.97
N VAL A 36 -16.38 -11.34 5.65
CA VAL A 36 -15.96 -11.81 4.34
C VAL A 36 -16.31 -13.28 4.18
N LYS A 37 -17.06 -13.62 3.13
CA LYS A 37 -17.36 -15.00 2.75
C LYS A 37 -16.46 -15.48 1.63
N ASN A 38 -16.19 -14.63 0.64
CA ASN A 38 -15.33 -14.98 -0.48
C ASN A 38 -14.67 -13.75 -1.11
N ILE A 39 -13.56 -13.97 -1.83
CA ILE A 39 -12.85 -12.98 -2.63
C ILE A 39 -12.94 -13.43 -4.08
N VAL A 40 -13.52 -12.59 -4.93
CA VAL A 40 -13.80 -12.89 -6.32
C VAL A 40 -12.98 -11.95 -7.19
N LYS A 41 -12.29 -12.51 -8.18
CA LYS A 41 -11.62 -11.75 -9.24
C LYS A 41 -12.49 -11.79 -10.49
N ILE A 42 -12.81 -10.63 -11.03
CA ILE A 42 -13.50 -10.52 -12.32
C ILE A 42 -12.43 -10.49 -13.42
N ASN A 43 -12.44 -11.50 -14.28
CA ASN A 43 -11.40 -11.73 -15.29
C ASN A 43 -11.29 -10.57 -16.30
N ASP A 44 -12.39 -9.89 -16.62
CA ASP A 44 -12.40 -8.87 -17.69
C ASP A 44 -11.87 -7.50 -17.26
N MET A 45 -11.73 -7.23 -15.95
CA MET A 45 -11.35 -5.91 -15.44
C MET A 45 -10.17 -5.92 -14.45
N ASP A 46 -9.56 -7.09 -14.21
CA ASP A 46 -8.59 -7.30 -13.11
C ASP A 46 -9.09 -6.81 -11.74
N LYS A 47 -10.41 -6.67 -11.59
CA LYS A 47 -11.04 -6.07 -10.42
C LYS A 47 -11.36 -7.14 -9.38
N ILE A 48 -10.97 -6.87 -8.13
CA ILE A 48 -11.26 -7.75 -7.00
C ILE A 48 -12.50 -7.22 -6.27
N ILE A 49 -13.50 -8.08 -6.16
CA ILE A 49 -14.74 -7.84 -5.41
C ILE A 49 -14.80 -8.84 -4.25
N ILE A 50 -15.39 -8.42 -3.14
CA ILE A 50 -15.56 -9.22 -1.95
C ILE A 50 -17.03 -9.52 -1.75
N LEU A 51 -17.34 -10.80 -1.60
CA LEU A 51 -18.66 -11.30 -1.24
C LEU A 51 -18.74 -11.40 0.28
N CYS A 52 -19.74 -10.77 0.88
CA CYS A 52 -19.78 -10.59 2.34
C CYS A 52 -21.19 -10.41 2.90
N ASN A 53 -21.33 -10.64 4.20
CA ASN A 53 -22.53 -10.33 4.98
C ASN A 53 -22.26 -9.10 5.86
N ILE A 54 -23.26 -8.25 6.07
CA ILE A 54 -23.16 -7.03 6.87
C ILE A 54 -23.65 -7.25 8.30
N PHE A 55 -23.01 -6.64 9.30
CA PHE A 55 -23.58 -6.51 10.65
C PHE A 55 -24.56 -5.34 10.70
N LEU A 56 -25.81 -5.63 11.07
CA LEU A 56 -26.90 -4.65 11.13
C LEU A 56 -26.88 -3.83 12.42
N SER A 57 -26.30 -4.38 13.49
CA SER A 57 -26.16 -3.67 14.77
C SER A 57 -24.69 -3.41 15.07
N LYS A 58 -24.38 -2.15 15.40
CA LYS A 58 -23.05 -1.66 15.75
C LYS A 58 -23.17 -0.53 16.77
N LYS A 59 -22.48 -0.65 17.91
CA LYS A 59 -22.36 0.42 18.92
C LYS A 59 -20.92 0.48 19.47
N PRO A 60 -20.49 1.62 20.06
CA PRO A 60 -19.22 1.65 20.78
C PRO A 60 -19.20 0.56 21.85
N PHE A 61 -18.06 -0.10 22.01
CA PHE A 61 -17.89 -1.11 23.06
C PHE A 61 -17.76 -0.46 24.45
N TYR A 62 -17.13 0.71 24.55
CA TYR A 62 -17.09 1.52 25.78
C TYR A 62 -17.08 3.02 25.45
N GLU A 63 -17.60 3.83 26.36
CA GLU A 63 -17.65 5.28 26.23
C GLU A 63 -16.57 6.00 27.05
N THR A 64 -16.16 5.39 28.17
CA THR A 64 -15.17 5.95 29.11
C THR A 64 -13.96 5.01 29.27
N PRO A 65 -12.76 5.54 29.55
CA PRO A 65 -12.41 6.97 29.64
C PRO A 65 -12.38 7.69 28.29
N ILE A 66 -12.32 6.96 27.18
CA ILE A 66 -12.34 7.50 25.81
C ILE A 66 -13.30 6.65 24.99
N ASN A 67 -14.16 7.27 24.17
CA ASN A 67 -15.11 6.54 23.36
C ASN A 67 -14.41 5.61 22.35
N SER A 68 -14.77 4.32 22.39
CA SER A 68 -14.12 3.28 21.59
C SER A 68 -14.31 3.44 20.07
N ASN A 69 -15.27 4.27 19.63
CA ASN A 69 -15.44 4.64 18.22
C ASN A 69 -14.18 5.27 17.63
N ILE A 70 -13.42 6.02 18.43
CA ILE A 70 -12.15 6.64 18.01
C ILE A 70 -11.17 5.56 17.55
N PHE A 71 -11.15 4.43 18.27
CA PHE A 71 -10.31 3.28 17.93
C PHE A 71 -10.95 2.35 16.90
N ASN A 72 -12.18 2.61 16.46
CA ASN A 72 -13.00 1.71 15.65
C ASN A 72 -13.20 0.33 16.32
N ILE A 73 -13.38 0.34 17.64
CA ILE A 73 -13.73 -0.85 18.42
C ILE A 73 -15.23 -0.77 18.71
N TYR A 74 -15.95 -1.83 18.35
CA TYR A 74 -17.41 -1.85 18.41
C TYR A 74 -17.92 -3.17 18.99
N GLU A 75 -19.06 -3.14 19.67
CA GLU A 75 -19.88 -4.33 19.84
C GLU A 75 -20.76 -4.48 18.60
N VAL A 76 -20.74 -5.67 17.99
CA VAL A 76 -21.46 -5.96 16.73
C VAL A 76 -22.41 -7.13 16.89
N ASN A 77 -23.62 -6.99 16.36
CA ASN A 77 -24.67 -8.02 16.42
C ASN A 77 -25.48 -8.04 15.12
N ASN A 78 -26.35 -9.05 15.00
CA ASN A 78 -27.27 -9.21 13.87
C ASN A 78 -26.55 -9.24 12.52
N LEU A 79 -25.79 -10.30 12.27
CA LEU A 79 -25.21 -10.54 10.95
C LEU A 79 -26.35 -10.84 9.96
N SER A 80 -26.43 -10.10 8.87
CA SER A 80 -27.40 -10.34 7.80
C SER A 80 -27.15 -11.67 7.10
N ASP A 81 -28.22 -12.35 6.68
CA ASP A 81 -28.14 -13.53 5.83
C ASP A 81 -27.92 -13.16 4.35
N GLU A 82 -28.24 -11.94 3.96
CA GLU A 82 -28.09 -11.45 2.58
C GLU A 82 -26.62 -11.22 2.23
N LEU A 83 -26.22 -11.76 1.07
CA LEU A 83 -24.88 -11.58 0.53
C LEU A 83 -24.81 -10.28 -0.28
N THR A 84 -23.80 -9.48 0.04
CA THR A 84 -23.51 -8.21 -0.61
C THR A 84 -22.13 -8.22 -1.25
N LEU A 85 -21.97 -7.44 -2.32
CA LEU A 85 -20.70 -7.28 -3.03
C LEU A 85 -20.09 -5.92 -2.68
N ILE A 86 -18.84 -5.92 -2.23
CA ILE A 86 -18.09 -4.70 -1.92
C ILE A 86 -16.75 -4.65 -2.67
N ASN A 87 -16.28 -3.45 -3.01
CA ASN A 87 -14.99 -3.26 -3.67
C ASN A 87 -13.85 -3.36 -2.66
N LEU A 88 -12.74 -4.00 -3.06
CA LEU A 88 -11.54 -4.11 -2.22
C LEU A 88 -10.95 -2.73 -1.84
N ASP A 89 -10.98 -1.77 -2.77
CA ASP A 89 -10.38 -0.43 -2.61
C ASP A 89 -11.13 0.47 -1.60
N GLU A 90 -12.33 0.05 -1.22
CA GLU A 90 -13.20 0.74 -0.27
C GLU A 90 -13.10 0.15 1.15
N ILE A 91 -12.26 -0.87 1.35
CA ILE A 91 -11.95 -1.40 2.67
C ILE A 91 -10.99 -0.46 3.39
N LYS A 92 -11.43 0.03 4.55
CA LYS A 92 -10.68 0.92 5.42
C LYS A 92 -9.71 0.15 6.31
N ARG A 93 -10.14 -0.97 6.92
CA ARG A 93 -9.35 -1.76 7.88
C ARG A 93 -9.72 -3.23 7.83
N LYS A 94 -8.74 -4.08 8.19
CA LYS A 94 -8.95 -5.49 8.52
C LYS A 94 -9.10 -5.63 10.03
N ASN A 95 -10.02 -6.48 10.44
CA ASN A 95 -10.46 -6.57 11.82
C ASN A 95 -10.66 -8.03 12.23
N MET A 96 -10.74 -8.24 13.53
CA MET A 96 -11.03 -9.51 14.18
C MET A 96 -12.28 -9.34 15.05
N ILE A 97 -13.03 -10.42 15.22
CA ILE A 97 -14.08 -10.49 16.25
C ILE A 97 -13.57 -11.34 17.41
N ILE A 98 -13.64 -10.78 18.61
CA ILE A 98 -13.38 -11.46 19.87
C ILE A 98 -14.75 -11.78 20.49
N LYS A 99 -14.99 -13.05 20.80
CA LYS A 99 -16.20 -13.48 21.51
C LYS A 99 -15.89 -13.50 23.00
N LEU A 100 -16.68 -12.80 23.80
CA LEU A 100 -16.62 -12.84 25.25
C LEU A 100 -17.47 -14.00 25.82
N ASN A 101 -17.26 -14.32 27.10
CA ASN A 101 -17.94 -15.42 27.79
C ASN A 101 -19.47 -15.24 27.88
N ASP A 102 -19.94 -14.00 27.85
CA ASP A 102 -21.36 -13.63 27.85
C ASP A 102 -21.99 -13.67 26.44
N GLY A 103 -21.22 -14.09 25.42
CA GLY A 103 -21.66 -14.15 24.03
C GLY A 103 -21.50 -12.85 23.26
N GLN A 104 -21.05 -11.76 23.88
CA GLN A 104 -20.78 -10.50 23.18
C GLN A 104 -19.71 -10.68 22.11
N LYS A 105 -19.91 -10.05 20.96
CA LYS A 105 -18.97 -10.04 19.83
C LYS A 105 -18.35 -8.67 19.71
N ILE A 106 -17.09 -8.57 20.10
CA ILE A 106 -16.31 -7.34 20.03
C ILE A 106 -15.52 -7.33 18.74
N TYR A 107 -15.82 -6.37 17.90
CA TYR A 107 -15.07 -6.07 16.70
C TYR A 107 -13.88 -5.17 17.03
N VAL A 108 -12.67 -5.65 16.73
CA VAL A 108 -11.40 -4.97 17.03
C VAL A 108 -10.57 -4.86 15.76
N PRO A 109 -10.05 -3.67 15.41
CA PRO A 109 -9.10 -3.54 14.30
C PRO A 109 -7.83 -4.31 14.58
N ILE A 110 -7.38 -5.04 13.57
CA ILE A 110 -6.03 -5.56 13.58
C ILE A 110 -5.14 -4.33 13.40
N LEU A 111 -4.48 -3.92 14.48
CA LEU A 111 -3.52 -2.83 14.49
C LEU A 111 -2.29 -3.26 13.69
N HIS A 112 -2.40 -3.21 12.36
CA HIS A 112 -1.23 -3.11 11.51
C HIS A 112 -0.71 -1.68 11.65
N SER A 113 0.57 -1.55 11.99
CA SER A 113 1.29 -0.28 12.14
C SER A 113 0.85 0.70 11.04
N TYR A 114 0.15 1.78 11.44
CA TYR A 114 -0.41 2.79 10.55
C TYR A 114 0.69 3.47 9.77
N SER A 115 1.05 2.91 8.61
CA SER A 115 2.03 3.53 7.74
C SER A 115 2.16 2.89 6.35
N TYR A 116 1.34 1.92 5.97
CA TYR A 116 1.66 1.10 4.79
C TYR A 116 1.58 1.86 3.46
N LEU A 117 0.68 2.81 3.25
CA LEU A 117 0.63 3.52 1.96
C LEU A 117 1.80 4.51 1.82
N PHE A 118 2.07 5.32 2.84
CA PHE A 118 3.14 6.31 2.80
C PHE A 118 4.55 5.71 2.91
N LEU A 119 4.74 4.55 3.56
CA LEU A 119 6.05 3.87 3.58
C LEU A 119 6.24 2.86 2.43
N LYS A 120 5.19 2.55 1.65
CA LYS A 120 5.31 1.70 0.46
C LYS A 120 5.76 2.45 -0.79
N THR A 121 5.79 3.78 -0.76
CA THR A 121 6.31 4.55 -1.89
C THR A 121 7.84 4.56 -1.87
N TRP A 122 8.41 4.75 -3.06
CA TRP A 122 9.82 5.00 -3.30
C TRP A 122 10.05 6.50 -3.45
N ILE A 123 11.26 6.91 -3.14
CA ILE A 123 11.78 8.25 -3.37
C ILE A 123 13.07 8.14 -4.15
N VAL A 124 13.39 9.18 -4.92
CA VAL A 124 14.69 9.34 -5.56
C VAL A 124 15.43 10.44 -4.81
N LEU A 125 16.64 10.13 -4.37
CA LEU A 125 17.50 11.00 -3.58
C LEU A 125 18.79 11.29 -4.32
N SER A 126 19.38 12.45 -4.06
CA SER A 126 20.77 12.75 -4.36
C SER A 126 21.54 12.83 -3.05
N PHE A 127 22.60 12.04 -2.89
CA PHE A 127 23.47 12.07 -1.72
C PHE A 127 24.44 13.24 -1.82
N ASP A 128 24.61 13.98 -0.72
CA ASP A 128 25.40 15.21 -0.73
C ASP A 128 26.92 14.94 -0.80
N ASP A 129 27.36 13.78 -0.32
CA ASP A 129 28.79 13.44 -0.21
C ASP A 129 29.44 13.18 -1.56
N ASP A 130 28.72 12.56 -2.50
CA ASP A 130 29.26 12.11 -3.80
C ASP A 130 28.36 12.46 -4.99
N ASN A 131 27.26 13.20 -4.77
CA ASN A 131 26.22 13.51 -5.75
C ASN A 131 25.60 12.26 -6.43
N THR A 132 25.75 11.08 -5.84
CA THR A 132 25.11 9.87 -6.35
C THR A 132 23.60 9.99 -6.25
N VAL A 133 22.89 9.44 -7.23
CA VAL A 133 21.43 9.49 -7.29
C VAL A 133 20.90 8.07 -7.14
N GLU A 134 20.07 7.85 -6.14
CA GLU A 134 19.61 6.51 -5.78
C GLU A 134 18.14 6.50 -5.40
N CYS A 135 17.48 5.36 -5.65
CA CYS A 135 16.11 5.14 -5.21
C CYS A 135 16.06 4.29 -3.93
N VAL A 136 15.32 4.77 -2.95
CA VAL A 136 15.16 4.09 -1.65
C VAL A 136 13.69 4.07 -1.22
N PRO A 137 13.31 3.18 -0.27
CA PRO A 137 12.00 3.25 0.36
C PRO A 137 11.82 4.60 1.07
N ASN A 138 10.63 5.21 0.95
CA ASN A 138 10.38 6.55 1.50
C ASN A 138 10.71 6.68 3.00
N PHE A 139 10.51 5.59 3.76
CA PHE A 139 10.75 5.58 5.20
C PHE A 139 12.22 5.56 5.61
N TRP A 140 13.15 5.34 4.67
CA TRP A 140 14.59 5.45 4.93
C TRP A 140 15.04 6.90 5.07
N TYR A 141 14.25 7.86 4.58
CA TYR A 141 14.59 9.28 4.62
C TYR A 141 13.81 10.03 5.69
N LYS A 142 14.52 10.70 6.60
CA LYS A 142 13.95 11.57 7.62
C LYS A 142 14.92 12.70 7.94
N ASN A 143 14.41 13.92 8.13
CA ASN A 143 15.20 15.08 8.55
C ASN A 143 16.44 15.37 7.66
N ASN A 144 16.29 15.23 6.33
CA ASN A 144 17.38 15.40 5.35
C ASN A 144 18.52 14.40 5.45
N VAL A 145 18.24 13.25 6.08
CA VAL A 145 19.17 12.15 6.22
C VAL A 145 18.49 10.88 5.71
N CYS A 146 19.22 10.08 4.95
CA CYS A 146 18.82 8.79 4.44
C CYS A 146 19.61 7.69 5.13
N ALA A 147 18.90 6.66 5.60
CA ALA A 147 19.54 5.40 5.95
C ALA A 147 20.10 4.75 4.69
N TRP A 148 21.37 4.36 4.72
CA TRP A 148 22.04 3.65 3.63
C TRP A 148 22.82 2.46 4.20
N PRO A 149 22.78 1.28 3.56
CA PRO A 149 23.52 0.13 4.05
C PRO A 149 25.01 0.45 4.16
N ASN A 150 25.60 0.15 5.32
CA ASN A 150 27.00 0.44 5.54
C ASN A 150 27.92 -0.48 4.70
N LYS A 151 29.20 -0.15 4.65
CA LYS A 151 30.19 -0.87 3.82
C LYS A 151 30.38 -2.35 4.18
N THR A 152 29.93 -2.79 5.36
CA THR A 152 30.02 -4.20 5.78
C THR A 152 28.92 -5.05 5.13
N VAL A 153 27.87 -4.41 4.62
CA VAL A 153 26.74 -5.07 3.96
C VAL A 153 27.04 -5.35 2.49
N ILE A 154 27.22 -6.61 2.14
CA ILE A 154 27.48 -7.05 0.76
C ILE A 154 26.21 -6.97 -0.12
N ASN A 155 25.02 -7.17 0.46
CA ASN A 155 23.76 -7.31 -0.28
C ASN A 155 22.85 -6.06 -0.23
N HIS A 156 23.41 -4.86 -0.35
CA HIS A 156 22.67 -3.59 -0.26
C HIS A 156 21.45 -3.52 -1.22
N THR A 157 21.59 -4.03 -2.46
CA THR A 157 20.49 -4.08 -3.44
C THR A 157 19.28 -4.86 -2.92
N LYS A 158 19.51 -6.01 -2.26
CA LYS A 158 18.43 -6.82 -1.70
C LYS A 158 17.74 -6.13 -0.52
N MET A 159 18.47 -5.35 0.27
CA MET A 159 17.90 -4.60 1.39
C MET A 159 16.98 -3.48 0.92
N ILE A 160 17.35 -2.81 -0.18
CA ILE A 160 16.49 -1.83 -0.85
C ILE A 160 15.24 -2.53 -1.40
N GLU A 161 15.40 -3.58 -2.21
CA GLU A 161 14.31 -4.33 -2.84
C GLU A 161 13.31 -4.90 -1.82
N ARG A 162 13.83 -5.44 -0.72
CA ARG A 162 13.03 -6.01 0.38
C ARG A 162 12.60 -4.99 1.42
N ARG A 163 13.04 -3.74 1.30
CA ARG A 163 12.68 -2.62 2.16
C ARG A 163 12.96 -2.92 3.64
N PHE A 164 14.21 -3.25 3.94
CA PHE A 164 14.62 -3.57 5.32
C PHE A 164 14.40 -2.36 6.24
N ASN A 165 14.15 -2.58 7.52
CA ASN A 165 14.04 -1.50 8.50
C ASN A 165 15.44 -1.03 8.91
N PRO A 166 15.77 0.26 8.76
CA PRO A 166 17.04 0.80 9.20
C PRO A 166 17.31 0.56 10.68
N ASN A 167 18.56 0.25 11.01
CA ASN A 167 19.06 0.06 12.36
C ASN A 167 20.50 0.59 12.45
N ASN A 168 21.01 0.81 13.67
CA ASN A 168 22.33 1.43 13.87
C ASN A 168 23.52 0.47 13.62
N LEU A 169 23.29 -0.81 13.33
CA LEU A 169 24.35 -1.80 13.11
C LEU A 169 24.66 -2.00 11.63
N GLU A 170 23.65 -1.95 10.78
CA GLU A 170 23.74 -2.28 9.35
C GLU A 170 23.58 -1.05 8.43
N PHE A 171 23.22 0.12 9.00
CA PHE A 171 22.97 1.34 8.24
C PHE A 171 23.77 2.51 8.76
N ASP A 172 24.30 3.28 7.82
CA ASP A 172 24.80 4.63 8.02
C ASP A 172 23.67 5.64 7.71
N PHE A 173 23.73 6.81 8.31
CA PHE A 173 22.73 7.87 8.14
C PHE A 173 23.37 9.06 7.43
N ILE A 174 23.17 9.13 6.12
CA ILE A 174 23.89 10.01 5.20
C ILE A 174 23.00 11.18 4.76
N LYS A 175 23.56 12.39 4.65
CA LYS A 175 22.80 13.54 4.16
C LYS A 175 22.40 13.36 2.70
N ALA A 176 21.15 13.69 2.40
CA ALA A 176 20.62 13.56 1.06
C ALA A 176 19.52 14.59 0.81
N ARG A 177 19.28 14.88 -0.47
CA ARG A 177 18.23 15.76 -0.97
C ARG A 177 17.23 14.96 -1.80
N LYS A 178 15.94 15.17 -1.53
CA LYS A 178 14.85 14.57 -2.32
C LYS A 178 14.74 15.19 -3.71
N LEU A 179 14.81 14.35 -4.74
CA LEU A 179 14.56 14.71 -6.14
C LEU A 179 13.15 14.34 -6.59
N SER A 180 12.62 13.19 -6.17
CA SER A 180 11.27 12.73 -6.51
C SER A 180 10.61 11.96 -5.37
N LYS A 181 9.28 12.00 -5.30
CA LYS A 181 8.48 11.40 -4.21
C LYS A 181 7.25 10.68 -4.74
N ASN A 182 6.62 9.89 -3.87
CA ASN A 182 5.34 9.20 -4.12
C ASN A 182 5.38 8.28 -5.36
N ILE A 183 6.45 7.50 -5.51
CA ILE A 183 6.60 6.55 -6.62
C ILE A 183 6.12 5.17 -6.15
N ASP A 184 5.17 4.55 -6.84
CA ASP A 184 4.54 3.32 -6.34
C ASP A 184 5.39 2.07 -6.58
N THR A 185 6.10 2.02 -7.71
CA THR A 185 6.87 0.82 -8.12
C THR A 185 8.37 1.06 -8.15
N LEU A 186 9.15 0.02 -7.81
CA LEU A 186 10.62 0.09 -7.85
C LEU A 186 11.14 0.31 -9.28
N SER A 187 10.47 -0.30 -10.26
CA SER A 187 10.84 -0.16 -11.68
C SER A 187 10.73 1.30 -12.14
N GLU A 188 9.64 1.98 -11.78
CA GLU A 188 9.47 3.40 -12.07
C GLU A 188 10.49 4.26 -11.34
N ALA A 189 10.79 3.95 -10.08
CA ALA A 189 11.77 4.65 -9.28
C ALA A 189 13.18 4.55 -9.89
N ARG A 190 13.60 3.36 -10.32
CA ARG A 190 14.86 3.14 -11.04
C ARG A 190 14.91 3.91 -12.37
N ARG A 191 13.81 3.93 -13.12
CA ARG A 191 13.70 4.72 -14.36
C ARG A 191 13.88 6.23 -14.10
N LYS A 192 13.27 6.75 -13.03
CA LYS A 192 13.42 8.15 -12.61
C LYS A 192 14.83 8.45 -12.11
N THR A 193 15.46 7.52 -11.39
CA THR A 193 16.85 7.61 -10.91
C THR A 193 17.80 7.76 -12.09
N LYS A 194 17.73 6.86 -13.07
CA LYS A 194 18.56 6.95 -14.28
C LYS A 194 18.39 8.27 -15.03
N ARG A 195 17.15 8.76 -15.14
CA ARG A 195 16.89 10.07 -15.76
C ARG A 195 17.51 11.22 -14.96
N ALA A 196 17.49 11.16 -13.63
CA ALA A 196 18.07 12.19 -12.78
C ALA A 196 19.60 12.25 -12.87
N GLU A 197 20.27 11.09 -12.97
CA GLU A 197 21.71 11.02 -13.24
C GLU A 197 22.08 11.74 -14.54
N GLU A 198 21.23 11.61 -15.56
CA GLU A 198 21.46 12.18 -16.89
C GLU A 198 21.12 13.69 -16.97
N THR A 199 20.12 14.18 -16.23
CA THR A 199 19.59 15.54 -16.44
C THR A 199 19.73 16.51 -15.26
N SER A 200 20.25 16.11 -14.09
CA SER A 200 20.33 16.93 -12.86
C SER A 200 19.02 17.57 -12.38
N GLU A 201 17.92 17.42 -13.12
CA GLU A 201 16.58 17.93 -12.83
C GLU A 201 15.53 16.84 -13.12
N LEU A 202 14.68 16.58 -12.13
CA LEU A 202 13.43 15.84 -12.28
C LEU A 202 12.26 16.77 -11.94
N SER A 203 12.02 17.79 -12.74
CA SER A 203 10.76 18.54 -12.62
C SER A 203 9.61 17.66 -13.13
N SER A 204 8.50 17.66 -12.38
CA SER A 204 7.31 16.81 -12.62
C SER A 204 6.42 17.28 -13.78
N ALA A 205 6.97 18.06 -14.72
CA ALA A 205 6.23 18.47 -15.90
C ALA A 205 6.56 17.49 -17.05
N ASN A 206 5.53 16.80 -17.53
CA ASN A 206 5.51 15.90 -18.69
C ASN A 206 5.75 14.41 -18.40
N ASP A 207 4.72 13.80 -17.80
CA ASP A 207 4.31 12.43 -18.16
C ASP A 207 3.34 12.40 -19.35
N ASP A 208 3.31 13.46 -20.18
CA ASP A 208 2.54 13.46 -21.42
C ASP A 208 3.42 13.11 -22.63
N LYS A 209 2.92 12.18 -23.44
CA LYS A 209 3.46 11.63 -24.69
C LYS A 209 3.80 12.68 -25.77
N GLU A 210 3.70 13.97 -25.47
CA GLU A 210 3.82 15.09 -26.41
C GLU A 210 5.27 15.54 -26.67
N SER A 211 6.18 15.30 -25.73
CA SER A 211 7.58 15.74 -25.82
C SER A 211 8.39 15.08 -26.95
N LYS A 212 7.93 13.96 -27.52
CA LYS A 212 8.54 13.35 -28.72
C LYS A 212 8.22 14.10 -30.02
N LYS A 213 7.12 14.85 -30.11
CA LYS A 213 6.75 15.56 -31.34
C LYS A 213 7.43 16.92 -31.49
N ILE A 214 7.78 17.58 -30.37
CA ILE A 214 8.37 18.93 -30.41
C ILE A 214 9.83 18.89 -30.88
N ARG A 215 10.58 17.81 -30.57
CA ARG A 215 11.99 17.68 -30.97
C ARG A 215 12.20 17.47 -32.48
N HIS A 216 11.23 16.89 -33.19
CA HIS A 216 11.32 16.71 -34.64
C HIS A 216 10.98 17.96 -35.46
N LYS A 217 10.29 18.96 -34.89
CA LYS A 217 9.98 20.21 -35.60
C LYS A 217 11.13 21.21 -35.62
N ASN A 218 12.02 21.18 -34.62
CA ASN A 218 13.11 22.15 -34.51
C ASN A 218 14.39 21.79 -35.28
N PHE A 219 14.45 20.63 -35.94
CA PHE A 219 15.59 20.25 -36.79
C PHE A 219 15.42 20.67 -38.27
N ASN A 220 14.20 21.02 -38.70
CA ASN A 220 13.90 21.34 -40.11
C ASN A 220 13.74 22.84 -40.44
N SER A 221 14.00 23.75 -39.50
CA SER A 221 13.81 25.21 -39.70
C SER A 221 15.08 26.05 -39.57
N ARG A 222 16.28 25.45 -39.69
CA ARG A 222 17.56 26.19 -39.61
C ARG A 222 18.47 26.12 -40.84
N ASN A 223 17.94 25.79 -42.02
CA ASN A 223 18.66 25.91 -43.29
C ASN A 223 17.83 26.66 -44.34
N VAL A 224 17.59 27.97 -44.16
CA VAL A 224 17.44 28.94 -45.25
C VAL A 224 17.84 30.31 -44.70
N VAL A 225 19.01 30.79 -45.13
CA VAL A 225 19.41 32.12 -45.63
C VAL A 225 20.93 32.20 -45.50
#